data_AF-A0A8S0RNA3-F1
#
_entry.id   AF-A0A8S0RNA3-F1
#
_cell.length_a   1.000
_cell.length_b   1.000
_cell.length_c   1.000
_cell.angle_alpha   90.00
_cell.angle_beta   90.00
_cell.angle_gamma   90.00
#
_symmetry.space_group_name_H-M   'P 1'
#
loop_
_entity.id
_entity.type
_entity.pdbx_description
1 polymer ?
#
loop_
_entity_poly.entity_id
_entity_poly.type
_entity_poly.pdbx_seq_one_letter_code
_entity_poly.pdbx_strand_id
1 'polypeptide(L)'
;MAGISMAPALVENATHCEKEIIRPVANFSPSLWGEQFTKFAFDTELAQEYIKEIEGLKNEVRSTLTASQKAMVQTMNLIDTLERLGVSHHFEDEIEELLERFFNLNTNYEDEAYDLYTVALHFRLFRQHGYRISCGIFKKFKE
;
A
#
# COMPACT_ATOMS: atom_id res chain seq x y z
N MET A 1 18.26 21.88 95.05
CA MET A 1 16.93 21.30 94.76
C MET A 1 16.90 20.97 93.28
N ALA A 2 16.69 19.69 92.97
CA ALA A 2 16.80 19.14 91.63
C ALA A 2 15.65 19.60 90.74
N GLY A 3 15.97 20.16 89.57
CA GLY A 3 15.01 20.44 88.51
C GLY A 3 14.74 19.17 87.72
N ILE A 4 13.47 18.79 87.62
CA ILE A 4 13.01 17.65 86.81
C ILE A 4 13.11 18.08 85.34
N SER A 5 14.06 17.50 84.61
CA SER A 5 14.17 17.65 83.16
C SER A 5 13.25 16.61 82.50
N MET A 6 12.20 17.07 81.81
CA MET A 6 11.36 16.21 80.97
C MET A 6 12.08 15.93 79.66
N ALA A 7 12.26 14.64 79.33
CA ALA A 7 12.78 14.22 78.04
C ALA A 7 11.78 14.55 76.92
N PRO A 8 12.22 15.08 75.77
CA PRO A 8 11.34 15.24 74.62
C PRO A 8 11.12 13.88 73.95
N ALA A 9 9.88 13.63 73.53
CA ALA A 9 9.48 12.44 72.80
C ALA A 9 10.24 12.33 71.47
N LEU A 10 10.73 11.13 71.16
CA LEU A 10 11.36 10.79 69.89
C LEU A 10 10.30 10.83 68.79
N VAL A 11 10.38 11.82 67.90
CA VAL A 11 9.66 11.81 66.64
C VAL A 11 10.48 10.95 65.66
N GLU A 12 10.02 9.73 65.40
CA GLU A 12 10.54 8.91 64.31
C GLU A 12 10.20 9.59 62.97
N ASN A 13 11.17 10.28 62.40
CA ASN A 13 11.09 10.69 61.00
C ASN A 13 11.23 9.43 60.13
N ALA A 14 10.11 8.96 59.60
CA ALA A 14 10.09 7.99 58.50
C ALA A 14 10.85 8.60 57.32
N THR A 15 12.05 8.09 57.06
CA THR A 15 12.84 8.44 55.88
C THR A 15 12.14 7.87 54.65
N HIS A 16 11.41 8.74 53.95
CA HIS A 16 10.88 8.44 52.62
C HIS A 16 12.06 8.24 51.67
N CYS A 17 12.42 6.97 51.44
CA CYS A 17 13.53 6.59 50.58
C CYS A 17 13.06 6.66 49.12
N GLU A 18 13.18 7.83 48.49
CA GLU A 18 13.03 7.97 47.05
C GLU A 18 14.15 7.18 46.37
N LYS A 19 13.80 6.00 45.82
CA LYS A 19 14.72 5.24 44.99
C LYS A 19 14.91 6.01 43.69
N GLU A 20 16.10 6.59 43.52
CA GLU A 20 16.50 7.28 42.31
C GLU A 20 16.39 6.33 41.11
N ILE A 21 15.51 6.66 40.16
CA ILE A 21 15.28 5.82 38.97
C ILE A 21 16.40 6.11 37.96
N ILE A 22 17.41 5.24 37.90
CA ILE A 22 18.49 5.34 36.92
C ILE A 22 18.02 4.78 35.57
N ARG A 23 17.92 5.64 34.54
CA ARG A 23 17.61 5.21 33.17
C ARG A 23 18.88 4.75 32.43
N PRO A 24 18.85 3.59 31.74
CA PRO A 24 19.97 3.15 30.89
C PRO A 24 20.26 4.11 29.74
N VAL A 25 21.54 4.25 29.37
CA VAL A 25 21.96 5.06 28.21
C VAL A 25 21.57 4.34 26.91
N ALA A 26 20.90 5.06 26.02
CA ALA A 26 20.54 4.55 24.71
C ALA A 26 21.78 4.49 23.79
N ASN A 27 22.01 3.34 23.15
CA ASN A 27 23.08 3.12 22.17
C ASN A 27 22.50 2.79 20.79
N PHE A 28 21.52 3.59 20.34
CA PHE A 28 20.92 3.44 19.03
C PHE A 28 21.73 4.21 17.98
N SER A 29 21.87 3.63 16.78
CA SER A 29 22.49 4.32 15.67
C SER A 29 21.72 5.59 15.30
N PRO A 30 22.41 6.69 14.95
CA PRO A 30 21.76 7.91 14.52
C PRO A 30 21.03 7.72 13.19
N SER A 31 20.14 8.67 12.86
CA SER A 31 19.43 8.69 11.58
C SER A 31 20.41 8.73 10.41
N LEU A 32 20.19 7.86 9.41
CA LEU A 32 20.95 7.86 8.15
C LEU A 32 20.72 9.13 7.32
N TRP A 33 19.59 9.81 7.53
CA TRP A 33 19.11 10.87 6.65
C TRP A 33 19.30 12.28 7.22
N GLY A 34 19.62 12.39 8.52
CA GLY A 34 19.75 13.67 9.21
C GLY A 34 18.57 14.60 8.92
N GLU A 35 18.87 15.80 8.44
CA GLU A 35 17.88 16.82 8.06
C GLU A 35 17.67 16.94 6.54
N GLN A 36 18.21 16.02 5.72
CA GLN A 36 18.24 16.14 4.26
C GLN A 36 16.85 16.36 3.64
N PHE A 37 15.82 15.76 4.21
CA PHE A 37 14.44 15.88 3.73
C PHE A 37 13.62 16.96 4.42
N THR A 38 14.22 17.75 5.33
CA THR A 38 13.51 18.82 6.04
C THR A 38 13.34 20.09 5.20
N LYS A 39 14.22 20.28 4.21
CA LYS A 39 14.19 21.43 3.30
C LYS A 39 13.92 20.94 1.88
N PHE A 40 12.79 21.34 1.34
CA PHE A 40 12.41 21.06 -0.04
C PHE A 40 11.97 22.36 -0.71
N ALA A 41 12.54 22.64 -1.88
CA ALA A 41 12.11 23.73 -2.74
C ALA A 41 11.43 23.13 -3.96
N PHE A 42 10.19 23.55 -4.19
CA PHE A 42 9.37 23.06 -5.29
C PHE A 42 9.48 24.01 -6.47
N ASP A 43 9.83 23.47 -7.64
CA ASP A 43 9.76 24.22 -8.89
C ASP A 43 8.31 24.19 -9.41
N THR A 44 7.60 25.29 -9.16
CA THR A 44 6.19 25.43 -9.55
C THR A 44 6.01 25.43 -11.06
N GLU A 45 6.94 26.00 -11.84
CA GLU A 45 6.80 26.10 -13.29
C GLU A 45 6.98 24.72 -13.94
N LEU A 46 8.03 24.00 -13.54
CA LEU A 46 8.27 22.63 -14.01
C LEU A 46 7.13 21.67 -13.60
N ALA A 47 6.61 21.82 -12.38
CA ALA A 47 5.48 21.02 -11.93
C ALA A 47 4.21 21.25 -12.75
N GLN A 48 3.93 22.50 -13.14
CA GLN A 48 2.78 22.82 -13.99
C GLN A 48 2.91 22.19 -15.38
N GLU A 49 4.11 22.17 -15.96
CA GLU A 49 4.39 21.49 -17.22
C GLU A 49 4.11 19.98 -17.10
N TYR A 50 4.62 19.32 -16.06
CA TYR A 50 4.36 17.90 -15.82
C TYR A 50 2.88 17.59 -15.58
N ILE A 51 2.16 18.43 -14.82
CA ILE A 51 0.72 18.23 -14.60
C ILE A 51 -0.02 18.24 -15.95
N LYS A 52 0.31 19.17 -16.84
CA LYS A 52 -0.32 19.25 -18.16
C LYS A 52 -0.05 18.00 -19.01
N GLU A 53 1.19 17.50 -18.99
CA GLU A 53 1.56 16.27 -19.71
C GLU A 53 0.86 15.04 -19.11
N ILE A 54 0.85 14.91 -17.79
CA ILE A 54 0.17 13.84 -17.06
C ILE A 54 -1.32 13.80 -17.39
N GLU A 55 -2.01 14.94 -17.42
CA GLU A 55 -3.42 14.99 -17.79
C GLU A 55 -3.66 14.56 -19.24
N GLY A 56 -2.75 14.90 -20.16
CA GLY A 56 -2.78 14.39 -21.54
C GLY A 56 -2.68 12.87 -21.59
N LEU A 57 -1.66 12.32 -20.93
CA LEU A 57 -1.41 10.87 -20.88
C LEU A 57 -2.54 10.10 -20.18
N LYS A 58 -3.10 10.64 -19.09
CA LYS A 58 -4.26 10.03 -18.41
C LYS A 58 -5.44 9.88 -19.37
N ASN A 59 -5.74 10.91 -20.16
CA ASN A 59 -6.85 10.85 -21.11
C ASN A 59 -6.60 9.84 -22.23
N GLU A 60 -5.36 9.70 -22.70
CA GLU A 60 -4.98 8.68 -23.67
C GLU A 60 -5.17 7.25 -23.13
N VAL A 61 -4.73 7.01 -21.89
CA VAL A 61 -4.93 5.71 -21.22
C VAL A 61 -6.41 5.42 -20.99
N ARG A 62 -7.20 6.42 -20.55
CA ARG A 62 -8.65 6.28 -20.37
C ARG A 62 -9.36 5.95 -21.67
N SER A 63 -9.01 6.63 -22.77
CA SER A 63 -9.54 6.33 -24.11
C SER A 63 -9.15 4.90 -24.55
N THR A 64 -7.93 4.49 -24.23
CA THR A 64 -7.40 3.17 -24.51
C THR A 64 -8.14 2.06 -23.77
N LEU A 65 -8.53 2.30 -22.51
CA LEU A 65 -9.33 1.38 -21.69
C LEU A 65 -10.80 1.29 -22.15
N THR A 66 -11.40 2.43 -22.49
CA THR A 66 -12.82 2.53 -22.90
C THR A 66 -13.08 2.13 -24.35
N ALA A 67 -12.02 1.92 -25.15
CA ALA A 67 -12.14 1.50 -26.54
C ALA A 67 -12.83 0.11 -26.65
N SER A 68 -14.10 0.12 -27.12
CA SER A 68 -15.02 -1.03 -27.17
C SER A 68 -14.50 -2.27 -27.92
N GLN A 69 -13.46 -2.14 -28.75
CA GLN A 69 -12.94 -3.21 -29.62
C GLN A 69 -11.68 -3.93 -29.10
N LYS A 70 -11.13 -3.56 -27.94
CA LYS A 70 -9.93 -4.24 -27.45
C LYS A 70 -10.23 -5.64 -26.95
N ALA A 71 -9.37 -6.60 -27.33
CA ALA A 71 -9.47 -7.97 -26.85
C ALA A 71 -9.22 -8.02 -25.34
N MET A 72 -9.98 -8.84 -24.61
CA MET A 72 -9.88 -9.02 -23.16
C MET A 72 -8.44 -9.21 -22.68
N VAL A 73 -7.65 -10.03 -23.40
CA VAL A 73 -6.24 -10.30 -23.08
C VAL A 73 -5.39 -9.02 -23.11
N GLN A 74 -5.57 -8.16 -24.11
CA GLN A 74 -4.82 -6.92 -24.22
C GLN A 74 -5.19 -5.95 -23.10
N THR A 75 -6.49 -5.87 -22.77
CA THR A 75 -6.97 -5.02 -21.69
C THR A 75 -6.46 -5.51 -20.32
N MET A 76 -6.46 -6.82 -20.06
CA MET A 76 -5.92 -7.40 -18.82
C MET A 76 -4.41 -7.13 -18.67
N ASN A 77 -3.65 -7.17 -19.76
CA ASN A 77 -2.23 -6.79 -19.75
C ASN A 77 -2.02 -5.30 -19.44
N LEU A 78 -2.88 -4.44 -19.97
CA LEU A 78 -2.84 -3.01 -19.68
C LEU A 78 -3.14 -2.74 -18.20
N ILE A 79 -4.17 -3.38 -17.65
CA ILE A 79 -4.51 -3.27 -16.21
C ILE A 79 -3.31 -3.69 -15.35
N ASP A 80 -2.71 -4.85 -15.62
CA ASP A 80 -1.53 -5.30 -14.87
C ASP A 80 -0.35 -4.32 -14.96
N THR A 81 -0.14 -3.72 -16.14
CA THR A 81 0.90 -2.73 -16.34
C THR A 81 0.64 -1.48 -15.50
N LEU A 82 -0.59 -0.97 -15.49
CA LEU A 82 -0.98 0.22 -14.71
C LEU A 82 -0.82 -0.02 -13.20
N GLU A 83 -1.23 -1.19 -12.71
CA GLU A 83 -1.08 -1.57 -11.30
C GLU A 83 0.39 -1.67 -10.88
N ARG A 84 1.23 -2.31 -11.71
CA ARG A 84 2.67 -2.45 -11.43
C ARG A 84 3.42 -1.14 -11.50
N LEU A 85 2.95 -0.19 -12.30
CA LEU A 85 3.48 1.18 -12.35
C LEU A 85 3.01 2.05 -11.19
N GLY A 86 2.04 1.60 -10.39
CA GLY A 86 1.50 2.36 -9.26
C GLY A 86 0.58 3.52 -9.67
N VAL A 87 0.12 3.54 -10.92
CA VAL A 87 -0.72 4.62 -11.48
C VAL A 87 -2.18 4.20 -11.71
N SER A 88 -2.54 2.96 -11.35
CA SER A 88 -3.90 2.43 -11.49
C SER A 88 -4.95 3.21 -10.69
N HIS A 89 -4.56 3.88 -9.60
CA HIS A 89 -5.46 4.68 -8.76
C HIS A 89 -6.14 5.85 -9.50
N HIS A 90 -5.67 6.21 -10.70
CA HIS A 90 -6.33 7.21 -11.56
C HIS A 90 -7.46 6.64 -12.44
N PHE A 91 -7.62 5.32 -12.46
CA PHE A 91 -8.50 4.58 -13.37
C PHE A 91 -9.32 3.50 -12.64
N GLU A 92 -9.55 3.64 -11.34
CA GLU A 92 -10.17 2.60 -10.50
C GLU A 92 -11.56 2.20 -11.02
N ASP A 93 -12.38 3.19 -11.39
CA ASP A 93 -13.72 2.97 -11.91
C ASP A 93 -13.68 2.23 -13.27
N GLU A 94 -12.83 2.67 -14.20
CA GLU A 94 -12.72 2.03 -15.51
C GLU A 94 -12.19 0.59 -15.40
N ILE A 95 -11.24 0.35 -14.50
CA ILE A 95 -10.69 -0.99 -14.25
C ILE A 95 -11.77 -1.90 -13.68
N GLU A 96 -12.52 -1.46 -12.67
CA GLU A 96 -13.56 -2.26 -12.04
C GLU A 96 -14.68 -2.60 -13.03
N GLU A 97 -15.16 -1.62 -13.81
CA GLU A 97 -16.18 -1.86 -14.85
C GLU A 97 -15.72 -2.89 -15.89
N LEU A 98 -14.45 -2.83 -16.31
CA LEU A 98 -13.88 -3.78 -17.25
C LEU A 98 -13.75 -5.19 -16.65
N LEU A 99 -13.28 -5.29 -15.41
CA LEU A 99 -13.18 -6.56 -14.70
C LEU A 99 -14.55 -7.18 -14.48
N GLU A 100 -15.55 -6.40 -14.05
CA GLU A 100 -16.92 -6.87 -13.90
C GLU A 100 -17.46 -7.43 -15.22
N ARG A 101 -17.33 -6.64 -16.29
CA ARG A 101 -17.75 -7.05 -17.64
C ARG A 101 -17.08 -8.35 -18.06
N PHE A 102 -15.76 -8.45 -17.91
CA PHE A 102 -15.00 -9.62 -18.33
C PHE A 102 -15.29 -10.86 -17.48
N PHE A 103 -15.52 -10.69 -16.18
CA PHE A 103 -15.92 -11.79 -15.32
C PHE A 103 -17.29 -12.34 -15.74
N ASN A 104 -18.23 -11.45 -16.06
CA ASN A 104 -19.59 -11.80 -16.47
C ASN A 104 -19.68 -12.44 -17.88
N LEU A 105 -18.63 -12.34 -18.70
CA LEU A 105 -18.54 -13.10 -19.96
C LEU A 105 -18.47 -14.61 -19.74
N ASN A 106 -18.10 -15.05 -18.53
CA ASN A 106 -17.94 -16.46 -18.17
C ASN A 106 -17.05 -17.22 -19.16
N THR A 107 -15.90 -16.62 -19.49
CA THR A 107 -14.93 -17.09 -20.49
C THR A 107 -14.60 -18.57 -20.30
N ASN A 108 -14.65 -19.33 -21.40
CA ASN A 108 -14.22 -20.72 -21.40
C ASN A 108 -12.69 -20.82 -21.41
N TYR A 109 -12.09 -20.90 -20.23
CA TYR A 109 -10.64 -21.06 -20.08
C TYR A 109 -10.10 -22.43 -20.51
N GLU A 110 -10.94 -23.39 -20.87
CA GLU A 110 -10.51 -24.67 -21.46
C GLU A 110 -10.07 -24.53 -22.92
N ASP A 111 -10.41 -23.42 -23.60
CA ASP A 111 -10.01 -23.13 -24.99
C ASP A 111 -8.47 -23.05 -25.14
N GLU A 112 -7.93 -23.70 -26.17
CA GLU A 112 -6.49 -23.71 -26.49
C GLU A 112 -5.93 -22.32 -26.82
N ALA A 113 -6.78 -21.37 -27.21
CA ALA A 113 -6.37 -19.99 -27.46
C ALA A 113 -5.82 -19.27 -26.20
N TYR A 114 -6.13 -19.78 -25.00
CA TYR A 114 -5.64 -19.22 -23.74
C TYR A 114 -4.45 -20.01 -23.20
N ASP A 115 -3.25 -19.45 -23.34
CA ASP A 115 -2.04 -20.04 -22.76
C ASP A 115 -1.98 -19.89 -21.22
N LEU A 116 -0.99 -20.55 -20.61
CA LEU A 116 -0.80 -20.54 -19.15
C LEU A 116 -0.61 -19.12 -18.61
N TYR A 117 0.11 -18.27 -19.35
CA TYR A 117 0.34 -16.88 -18.98
C TYR A 117 -0.97 -16.12 -18.85
N THR A 118 -1.81 -16.20 -19.87
CA THR A 118 -3.09 -15.48 -19.93
C THR A 118 -4.04 -15.96 -18.84
N VAL A 119 -4.16 -17.28 -18.65
CA VAL A 119 -5.02 -17.84 -17.59
C VAL A 119 -4.54 -17.41 -16.21
N ALA A 120 -3.23 -17.47 -15.95
CA ALA A 120 -2.65 -17.07 -14.67
C ALA A 120 -2.82 -15.57 -14.40
N LEU A 121 -2.64 -14.73 -15.42
CA LEU A 121 -2.85 -13.28 -15.33
C LEU A 121 -4.29 -12.97 -14.96
N HIS A 122 -5.25 -13.50 -15.73
CA HIS A 122 -6.67 -13.26 -15.48
C HIS A 122 -7.09 -13.75 -14.10
N PHE A 123 -6.67 -14.96 -13.72
CA PHE A 123 -6.92 -15.52 -12.39
C PHE A 123 -6.46 -14.58 -11.29
N ARG A 124 -5.22 -14.10 -11.40
CA ARG A 124 -4.61 -13.22 -10.41
C ARG A 124 -5.36 -11.89 -10.32
N LEU A 125 -5.61 -11.21 -11.44
CA LEU A 125 -6.31 -9.92 -11.45
C LEU A 125 -7.71 -10.06 -10.84
N PHE A 126 -8.50 -11.04 -11.29
CA PHE A 126 -9.82 -11.29 -10.71
C PHE A 126 -9.75 -11.51 -9.19
N ARG A 127 -8.81 -12.33 -8.71
CA ARG A 127 -8.67 -12.57 -7.27
C ARG A 127 -8.20 -11.34 -6.50
N GLN A 128 -7.30 -10.53 -7.05
CA GLN A 128 -6.83 -9.29 -6.43
C GLN A 128 -7.98 -8.28 -6.25
N HIS A 129 -8.91 -8.24 -7.20
CA HIS A 129 -10.10 -7.40 -7.16
C HIS A 129 -11.33 -8.07 -6.50
N GLY A 130 -11.14 -9.20 -5.82
CA GLY A 130 -12.20 -9.84 -5.01
C GLY A 130 -13.17 -10.75 -5.77
N TYR A 131 -12.99 -10.96 -7.06
CA TYR A 131 -13.80 -11.88 -7.86
C TYR A 131 -13.50 -13.35 -7.54
N ARG A 132 -14.56 -14.13 -7.38
CA ARG A 132 -14.49 -15.54 -6.98
C ARG A 132 -14.28 -16.50 -8.16
N ILE A 133 -13.17 -16.34 -8.87
CA ILE A 133 -12.79 -17.28 -9.95
C ILE A 133 -12.28 -18.62 -9.37
N SER A 134 -12.75 -19.75 -9.93
CA SER A 134 -12.35 -21.09 -9.49
C SER A 134 -10.90 -21.41 -9.87
N CYS A 135 -10.16 -22.12 -9.02
CA CYS A 135 -8.85 -22.67 -9.39
C CYS A 135 -8.94 -23.80 -10.43
N GLY A 136 -10.15 -24.27 -10.74
CA GLY A 136 -10.41 -25.28 -11.76
C GLY A 136 -10.00 -24.86 -13.17
N ILE A 137 -9.87 -23.56 -13.45
CA ILE A 137 -9.43 -23.06 -14.76
C ILE A 137 -8.01 -23.50 -15.15
N PHE A 138 -7.22 -23.98 -14.18
CA PHE A 138 -5.88 -24.50 -14.44
C PHE A 138 -5.86 -26.00 -14.75
N LYS A 139 -7.01 -26.68 -14.80
CA LYS A 139 -7.08 -28.15 -14.99
C LYS A 139 -6.40 -28.60 -16.28
N LYS A 140 -6.59 -27.89 -17.39
CA LYS A 140 -5.95 -28.24 -18.67
C LYS A 140 -4.42 -28.23 -18.67
N PHE A 141 -3.80 -27.60 -17.67
CA PHE A 141 -2.33 -27.55 -17.53
C PHE A 141 -1.81 -28.59 -16.52
N LYS A 142 -2.70 -29.42 -15.96
CA LYS A 142 -2.33 -30.53 -15.08
C LYS A 142 -2.26 -31.81 -15.90
N GLU A 143 -1.28 -32.65 -15.57
CA GLU A 143 -1.10 -34.00 -16.12
C GLU A 143 -2.26 -34.94 -15.74
#